data_AF-A0A379TZ16-F1
#
_entry.id   AF-A0A379TZ16-F1
#
_cell.length_a   1.000
_cell.length_b   1.000
_cell.length_c   1.000
_cell.angle_alpha   90.00
_cell.angle_beta   90.00
_cell.angle_gamma   90.00
#
_symmetry.space_group_name_H-M   'P 1'
#
loop_
_entity.id
_entity.type
_entity.pdbx_description
1 polymer ?
#
loop_
_entity_poly.entity_id
_entity_poly.type
_entity_poly.pdbx_seq_one_letter_code
_entity_poly.pdbx_strand_id
1 'polypeptide(L)'
;MLRLLEEKIATPLGPLWVVCDEQFRLRAVEWEQYRDRMEQLLDIHYRHEGHERISATNPGGLSDKLADYFAGNLAVIDTLETATGARLFNEKYGRLCALSPAGR
;
A
#
# COMPACT_ATOMS: atom_id res chain seq x y z
N MET A 1 -1.17 18.23 11.55
CA MET A 1 -1.18 17.97 10.10
C MET A 1 -0.23 16.82 9.81
N LEU A 2 -0.77 15.71 9.34
CA LEU A 2 -0.03 14.49 9.00
C LEU A 2 0.60 14.62 7.61
N ARG A 3 1.86 14.21 7.48
CA ARG A 3 2.54 14.12 6.18
C ARG A 3 2.45 12.70 5.64
N LEU A 4 1.88 12.58 4.46
CA LEU A 4 1.78 11.35 3.72
C LEU A 4 2.77 11.39 2.56
N LEU A 5 3.80 10.54 2.64
CA LEU A 5 4.72 10.31 1.54
C LEU A 5 4.08 9.34 0.58
N GLU A 6 4.09 9.67 -0.70
CA GLU A 6 3.49 8.82 -1.73
C GLU A 6 4.39 8.60 -2.93
N GLU A 7 4.29 7.40 -3.47
CA GLU A 7 4.96 7.01 -4.70
C GLU A 7 4.03 6.15 -5.55
N LYS A 8 4.11 6.34 -6.86
CA LYS A 8 3.48 5.48 -7.84
C LYS A 8 4.54 4.56 -8.44
N ILE A 9 4.38 3.26 -8.22
CA ILE A 9 5.30 2.24 -8.73
C ILE A 9 4.65 1.44 -9.86
N ALA A 10 5.46 0.96 -10.80
CA ALA A 10 5.01 0.00 -11.79
C ALA A 10 5.07 -1.41 -11.19
N THR A 11 4.00 -2.18 -11.35
CA THR A 11 3.96 -3.60 -10.94
C THR A 11 3.48 -4.45 -12.13
N PRO A 12 3.70 -5.77 -12.13
CA PRO A 12 3.20 -6.66 -13.17
C PRO A 12 1.67 -6.62 -13.36
N LEU A 13 0.92 -6.18 -12.34
CA LEU A 13 -0.55 -6.08 -12.38
C LEU A 13 -1.04 -4.67 -12.76
N GLY A 14 -0.12 -3.72 -12.96
CA GLY A 14 -0.42 -2.33 -13.26
C GLY A 14 0.22 -1.34 -12.27
N PRO A 15 0.02 -0.03 -12.45
CA PRO A 15 0.57 0.97 -11.56
C PRO A 15 -0.12 0.96 -10.19
N LEU A 16 0.68 1.02 -9.13
CA LEU A 16 0.24 0.94 -7.74
C LEU A 16 0.71 2.18 -6.97
N TRP A 17 -0.17 2.80 -6.20
CA TRP A 17 0.15 3.83 -5.24
C TRP A 17 0.53 3.22 -3.90
N VAL A 18 1.62 3.72 -3.34
CA VAL A 18 2.13 3.38 -2.02
C VAL A 18 2.12 4.66 -1.20
N VAL A 19 1.42 4.66 -0.07
CA VAL A 19 1.31 5.83 0.80
C VAL A 19 1.72 5.46 2.22
N CYS A 20 2.66 6.19 2.80
CA CYS A 20 3.11 6.01 4.18
C CYS A 20 3.21 7.34 4.91
N ASP A 21 3.35 7.31 6.24
CA ASP A 21 3.70 8.50 7.03
C ASP A 21 5.21 8.75 7.08
N GLU A 22 5.62 9.82 7.76
CA GLU A 22 7.04 10.14 8.01
C GLU A 22 7.78 9.12 8.89
N GLN A 23 7.07 8.20 9.54
CA GLN A 23 7.67 7.07 10.25
C GLN A 23 7.77 5.83 9.36
N PHE A 24 7.50 5.96 8.05
CA PHE A 24 7.49 4.89 7.06
C PHE A 24 6.49 3.77 7.35
N ARG A 25 5.42 4.08 8.09
CA ARG A 25 4.33 3.15 8.31
C ARG A 25 3.30 3.33 7.21
N LEU A 26 2.95 2.24 6.53
CA LEU A 26 1.95 2.22 5.48
C LEU A 26 0.61 2.75 6.00
N ARG A 27 0.05 3.66 5.21
CA ARG A 27 -1.26 4.26 5.41
C ARG A 27 -2.27 3.79 4.37
N ALA A 28 -1.83 3.60 3.13
CA ALA A 28 -2.65 3.05 2.05
C ALA A 28 -1.78 2.39 0.96
N VAL A 29 -2.38 1.43 0.27
CA VAL A 29 -1.90 0.87 -1.01
C VAL A 29 -3.11 0.75 -1.91
N GLU A 30 -3.08 1.36 -3.10
CA GLU A 30 -4.22 1.37 -4.01
C GLU A 30 -3.79 1.37 -5.48
N TRP A 31 -4.58 0.73 -6.34
CA TRP A 31 -4.34 0.75 -7.78
C TRP A 31 -4.67 2.11 -8.40
N GLU A 32 -3.95 2.50 -9.45
CA GLU A 32 -4.18 3.77 -10.15
C GLU A 32 -5.65 4.01 -10.51
N GLN A 33 -6.36 3.00 -11.01
CA GLN A 33 -7.77 3.13 -11.40
C GLN A 33 -8.73 3.41 -10.25
N TYR A 34 -8.28 3.25 -9.00
CA TYR A 34 -9.05 3.52 -7.79
C TYR A 34 -8.47 4.68 -6.97
N ARG A 35 -7.58 5.49 -7.55
CA ARG A 35 -6.95 6.63 -6.91
C ARG A 35 -7.97 7.58 -6.26
N ASP A 36 -9.02 7.96 -6.97
CA ASP A 36 -10.04 8.89 -6.44
C ASP A 36 -10.70 8.35 -5.15
N ARG A 37 -10.89 7.02 -5.08
CA ARG A 37 -11.41 6.36 -3.88
C ARG A 37 -10.40 6.39 -2.73
N MET A 38 -9.11 6.17 -3.02
CA MET A 38 -8.05 6.31 -2.01
C MET A 38 -8.03 7.73 -1.45
N GLU A 39 -8.08 8.75 -2.31
CA GLU A 39 -8.08 10.16 -1.89
C GLU A 39 -9.25 10.46 -0.94
N GLN A 40 -10.46 10.03 -1.30
CA GLN A 40 -11.64 10.16 -0.43
C GLN A 40 -11.47 9.46 0.92
N LEU A 41 -10.85 8.27 0.95
CA LEU A 41 -10.62 7.55 2.20
C LEU A 41 -9.58 8.27 3.07
N LEU A 42 -8.50 8.79 2.49
CA LEU A 42 -7.50 9.58 3.21
C LEU A 42 -8.14 10.84 3.81
N ASP A 43 -8.97 11.54 3.04
CA ASP A 43 -9.73 12.70 3.53
C ASP A 43 -10.61 12.32 4.72
N ILE A 44 -11.36 11.22 4.64
CA ILE A 44 -12.22 10.77 5.73
C ILE A 44 -11.41 10.40 6.98
N HIS A 45 -10.32 9.65 6.81
CA HIS A 45 -9.51 9.14 7.91
C HIS A 45 -8.73 10.24 8.64
N TYR A 46 -8.23 11.23 7.91
CA TYR A 46 -7.35 12.26 8.46
C TYR A 46 -7.97 13.67 8.50
N ARG A 47 -9.29 13.80 8.28
CA ARG A 47 -10.02 15.09 8.30
C ARG A 47 -9.76 15.95 9.54
N HIS A 48 -9.64 15.33 10.71
CA HIS A 48 -9.56 16.04 11.99
C HIS A 48 -8.17 16.61 12.23
N GLU A 49 -7.13 15.90 11.79
CA GLU A 49 -5.73 16.26 12.00
C GLU A 49 -5.19 17.11 10.85
N GLY A 50 -5.89 17.07 9.70
CA GLY A 50 -5.41 17.51 8.41
C GLY A 50 -4.29 16.61 7.89
N HIS A 51 -4.16 16.50 6.57
CA HIS A 51 -3.01 15.84 5.96
C HIS A 51 -2.51 16.56 4.72
N GLU A 52 -1.22 16.39 4.43
CA GLU A 52 -0.61 16.79 3.17
C GLU A 52 0.00 15.57 2.49
N ARG A 53 -0.06 15.52 1.16
CA ARG A 53 0.51 14.45 0.34
C ARG A 53 1.75 14.99 -0.36
N ILE A 54 2.85 14.26 -0.24
CA ILE A 54 4.17 14.65 -0.75
C ILE A 54 4.70 13.51 -1.60
N SER A 55 5.01 13.80 -2.86
CA SER A 55 5.68 12.83 -3.72
C SER A 55 7.06 12.48 -3.17
N ALA A 56 7.34 11.18 -3.05
CA ALA A 56 8.58 10.63 -2.56
C ALA A 56 9.11 9.55 -3.51
N THR A 57 10.39 9.20 -3.36
CA THR A 57 11.01 8.08 -4.08
C THR A 57 11.47 7.06 -3.06
N ASN A 58 10.91 5.86 -3.15
CA ASN A 58 11.13 4.71 -2.28
C ASN A 58 11.13 5.05 -0.77
N PRO A 59 10.05 5.64 -0.23
CA PRO A 59 10.02 6.05 1.17
C PRO A 59 10.17 4.84 2.09
N GLY A 60 11.22 4.82 2.91
CA GLY A 60 11.50 3.73 3.86
C GLY A 60 11.77 2.36 3.22
N GLY A 61 12.12 2.32 1.92
CA GLY A 61 12.32 1.06 1.19
C GLY A 61 11.03 0.32 0.85
N LEU A 62 9.85 0.95 1.04
CA LEU A 62 8.56 0.29 0.86
C LEU A 62 8.30 -0.11 -0.59
N SER A 63 8.79 0.68 -1.55
CA SER A 63 8.61 0.42 -2.97
C SER A 63 9.41 -0.80 -3.43
N ASP A 64 10.65 -0.93 -2.96
CA ASP A 64 11.47 -2.12 -3.22
C ASP A 64 10.84 -3.36 -2.58
N LYS A 65 10.37 -3.24 -1.33
CA LYS A 65 9.68 -4.34 -0.64
C LYS A 65 8.43 -4.80 -1.39
N LEU A 66 7.64 -3.88 -1.92
CA LEU A 66 6.47 -4.22 -2.72
C LEU A 66 6.87 -4.79 -4.09
N ALA A 67 7.95 -4.30 -4.70
CA ALA A 67 8.50 -4.90 -5.91
C ALA A 67 8.95 -6.36 -5.67
N ASP A 68 9.64 -6.64 -4.57
CA ASP A 68 10.05 -7.99 -4.15
C ASP A 68 8.85 -8.91 -3.93
N TYR A 69 7.77 -8.39 -3.32
CA TYR A 69 6.52 -9.13 -3.17
C TYR A 69 5.96 -9.56 -4.54
N PHE A 70 5.90 -8.63 -5.50
CA PHE A 70 5.43 -8.95 -6.86
C PHE A 70 6.42 -9.83 -7.65
N ALA A 71 7.70 -9.83 -7.30
CA ALA A 71 8.71 -10.74 -7.83
C ALA A 71 8.60 -12.17 -7.26
N GLY A 72 7.69 -12.40 -6.29
CA GLY A 72 7.39 -13.71 -5.72
C GLY A 72 7.90 -13.91 -4.30
N ASN A 73 8.55 -12.91 -3.69
CA ASN A 73 8.96 -12.97 -2.29
C ASN A 73 7.81 -12.53 -1.36
N LEU A 74 6.84 -13.42 -1.17
CA LEU A 74 5.62 -13.11 -0.41
C LEU A 74 5.88 -12.78 1.07
N ALA A 75 6.97 -13.27 1.65
CA ALA A 75 7.32 -13.05 3.06
C ALA A 75 7.65 -11.58 3.39
N VAL A 76 7.92 -10.76 2.36
CA VAL A 76 8.19 -9.33 2.57
C VAL A 76 7.00 -8.59 3.18
N ILE A 77 5.77 -9.08 2.97
CA ILE A 77 4.56 -8.46 3.52
C ILE A 77 4.57 -8.42 5.04
N ASP A 78 5.22 -9.38 5.69
CA ASP A 78 5.35 -9.45 7.16
C ASP A 78 6.29 -8.37 7.72
N THR A 79 7.08 -7.73 6.85
CA THR A 79 8.04 -6.67 7.22
C THR A 79 7.50 -5.25 7.01
N LEU A 80 6.26 -5.13 6.54
CA LEU A 80 5.60 -3.86 6.26
C LEU A 80 4.85 -3.38 7.49
N GLU A 81 5.36 -2.33 8.14
CA GLU A 81 4.67 -1.71 9.26
C GLU A 81 3.47 -0.90 8.76
N THR A 82 2.31 -1.06 9.39
CA THR A 82 1.06 -0.38 8.99
C THR A 82 0.52 0.42 10.16
N ALA A 83 0.17 1.69 9.95
CA ALA A 83 -0.28 2.57 11.03
C ALA A 83 -1.79 2.84 11.04
N THR A 84 -2.50 2.48 9.98
CA THR A 84 -3.96 2.44 9.99
C THR A 84 -4.37 1.04 10.42
N GLY A 85 -5.22 0.90 11.46
CA GLY A 85 -5.91 -0.37 11.78
C GLY A 85 -6.91 -0.82 10.70
N ALA A 86 -6.73 -0.36 9.46
CA ALA A 86 -7.48 -0.76 8.31
C ALA A 86 -7.00 -2.14 7.89
N ARG A 87 -7.97 -3.03 7.72
CA ARG A 87 -7.91 -4.32 7.07
C ARG A 87 -7.23 -4.19 5.69
N LEU A 88 -5.91 -4.09 5.68
CA LEU A 88 -5.11 -4.07 4.47
C LEU A 88 -5.19 -5.48 3.88
N PHE A 89 -5.42 -5.53 2.57
CA PHE A 89 -5.90 -6.68 1.84
C PHE A 89 -7.40 -6.98 2.03
N ASN A 90 -8.21 -6.55 1.05
CA ASN A 90 -9.54 -7.10 0.90
C ASN A 90 -9.38 -8.61 0.65
N GLU A 91 -9.79 -9.44 1.62
CA GLU A 91 -9.70 -10.91 1.60
C GLU A 91 -10.16 -11.55 0.29
N LYS A 92 -10.94 -10.83 -0.52
CA LYS A 92 -11.42 -11.27 -1.83
C LYS A 92 -10.32 -11.60 -2.84
N TYR A 93 -9.11 -11.05 -2.72
CA TYR A 93 -8.00 -11.35 -3.65
C TYR A 93 -6.76 -11.99 -3.01
N GLY A 94 -6.66 -12.02 -1.67
CA GLY A 94 -5.45 -12.49 -0.97
C GLY A 94 -5.55 -13.90 -0.44
N ARG A 95 -6.77 -14.34 -0.11
CA ARG A 95 -7.01 -15.71 0.33
C ARG A 95 -7.01 -16.73 -0.80
N LEU A 96 -7.14 -16.31 -2.06
CA LEU A 96 -7.20 -17.24 -3.20
C LEU A 96 -5.83 -17.79 -3.61
N CYS A 97 -4.72 -17.11 -3.30
CA CYS A 97 -3.39 -17.57 -3.70
C CYS A 97 -2.61 -18.32 -2.60
N ALA A 98 -2.96 -18.16 -1.31
CA ALA A 98 -2.30 -18.88 -0.22
C ALA A 98 -2.95 -20.23 0.14
N LEU A 99 -4.04 -20.61 -0.52
CA LEU A 99 -4.79 -21.85 -0.25
C LEU A 99 -5.13 -22.71 -1.48
N SER A 100 -4.58 -22.41 -2.66
CA SER A 100 -4.60 -23.36 -3.76
C SER A 100 -3.27 -24.10 -3.80
N PRO A 101 -3.20 -25.40 -3.44
CA PRO A 101 -2.01 -26.18 -3.71
C PRO A 101 -1.81 -26.21 -5.23
N ALA A 102 -0.55 -26.18 -5.63
CA ALA A 102 -0.15 -26.58 -6.97
C ALA A 102 -0.89 -27.87 -7.39
N GLY A 103 -1.44 -27.86 -8.61
CA GLY A 103 -1.89 -29.07 -9.30
C GLY A 103 -3.38 -29.40 -9.21
N ARG A 104 -4.14 -28.94 -10.20
CA ARG A 104 -4.81 -29.85 -11.13
C ARG A 104 -5.12 -29.17 -12.46
#